data_AF-A0A817QPP8-F1
#
_entry.id   AF-A0A817QPP8-F1
#
_cell.length_a   1.000
_cell.length_b   1.000
_cell.length_c   1.000
_cell.angle_alpha   90.00
_cell.angle_beta   90.00
_cell.angle_gamma   90.00
#
_symmetry.space_group_name_H-M   'P 1'
#
loop_
_entity.id
_entity.type
_entity.pdbx_description
1 polymer ?
#
loop_
_entity_poly.entity_id
_entity_poly.type
_entity_poly.pdbx_seq_one_letter_code
_entity_poly.pdbx_strand_id
1 'polypeptide(L)'
;PTLLEDVIFKPKHSIIKQIDKHFLPNLHITYDPRLYGKEISSDVVSDEPNIDYLTSIDGFGVGYYTGVSADFNSDNVSRPCVYKSIGPPLNDRNLISLCANTSSKCIFAHIRAGTGRTPTVETNNHPFIFGRYLFMHNGDVANFRKIKVALLNKLSEKAYENIFGTTDTEHVAALFFTHLGNDWDIELPMENWKQAMMKTFQDILSLVEESAKDMNEAVSCSFL
;
A
#
# COMPACT_ATOMS: atom_id res chain seq x y z
N PRO A 1 13.65 3.18 20.13
CA PRO A 1 13.05 4.19 19.23
C PRO A 1 14.13 4.63 18.25
N THR A 2 13.76 4.98 17.02
CA THR A 2 14.68 5.47 15.99
C THR A 2 14.14 6.77 15.40
N LEU A 3 15.02 7.68 14.96
CA LEU A 3 14.58 8.83 14.19
C LEU A 3 14.01 8.35 12.86
N LEU A 4 12.98 9.05 12.38
CA LEU A 4 12.40 8.78 11.06
C LEU A 4 13.44 9.01 9.95
N GLU A 5 14.29 10.03 10.09
CA GLU A 5 15.37 10.32 9.14
C GLU A 5 16.37 9.15 8.99
N ASP A 6 16.65 8.45 10.10
CA ASP A 6 17.59 7.31 10.13
C ASP A 6 17.03 6.07 9.41
N VAL A 7 15.73 6.03 9.16
CA VAL A 7 15.06 4.94 8.42
C VAL A 7 14.74 5.36 6.99
N ILE A 8 14.27 6.59 6.80
CA ILE A 8 13.69 7.06 5.52
C ILE A 8 14.77 7.67 4.62
N PHE A 9 15.72 8.44 5.16
CA PHE A 9 16.66 9.24 4.36
C PHE A 9 18.10 8.74 4.41
N LYS A 10 18.65 8.48 5.61
CA LYS A 10 20.09 8.20 5.77
C LYS A 10 20.55 6.87 5.17
N PRO A 11 19.82 5.75 5.26
CA PRO A 11 20.32 4.48 4.75
C PRO A 11 20.67 4.57 3.26
N LYS A 12 21.76 3.89 2.85
CA LYS A 12 22.24 3.93 1.46
C LYS A 12 21.19 3.44 0.47
N HIS A 13 20.41 2.43 0.87
CA HIS A 13 19.31 1.84 0.10
C HIS A 13 17.95 2.10 0.78
N SER A 14 17.79 3.31 1.34
CA SER A 14 16.53 3.71 2.00
C SER A 14 15.37 3.74 1.01
N ILE A 15 14.14 3.63 1.52
CA ILE A 15 12.93 3.53 0.69
C ILE A 15 12.85 4.64 -0.38
N ILE A 16 13.16 5.89 -0.03
CA ILE A 16 13.15 7.04 -0.97
C ILE A 16 14.24 7.00 -2.03
N LYS A 17 15.23 6.12 -1.89
CA LYS A 17 16.29 5.89 -2.88
C LYS A 17 16.00 4.64 -3.72
N GLN A 18 15.11 3.74 -3.26
CA GLN A 18 14.74 2.52 -3.99
C GLN A 18 14.00 2.80 -5.30
N ILE A 19 13.54 4.03 -5.50
CA ILE A 19 12.93 4.50 -6.75
C ILE A 19 13.93 4.77 -7.87
N ASP A 20 15.21 4.95 -7.53
CA ASP A 20 16.23 5.31 -8.49
C ASP A 20 17.07 4.07 -8.84
N LYS A 21 17.14 3.76 -10.14
CA LYS A 21 17.91 2.65 -10.71
C LYS A 21 19.36 2.62 -10.24
N HIS A 22 19.94 3.77 -9.94
CA HIS A 22 21.30 3.85 -9.39
C HIS A 22 21.45 3.04 -8.11
N PHE A 23 20.41 2.97 -7.28
CA PHE A 23 20.46 2.32 -5.97
C PHE A 23 20.03 0.85 -6.01
N LEU A 24 19.20 0.43 -6.97
CA LEU A 24 18.68 -0.94 -7.09
C LEU A 24 18.54 -1.42 -8.56
N PRO A 25 19.62 -1.51 -9.34
CA PRO A 25 19.56 -1.76 -10.79
C PRO A 25 18.88 -3.10 -11.16
N ASN A 26 18.95 -4.09 -10.27
CA ASN A 26 18.38 -5.43 -10.49
C ASN A 26 16.94 -5.60 -9.96
N LEU A 27 16.41 -4.63 -9.19
CA LEU A 27 15.03 -4.68 -8.70
C LEU A 27 14.04 -4.08 -9.70
N HIS A 28 14.52 -3.25 -10.63
CA HIS A 28 13.71 -2.60 -11.67
C HIS A 28 13.61 -3.42 -12.98
N ILE A 29 13.91 -4.72 -12.92
CA ILE A 29 13.64 -5.63 -14.03
C ILE A 29 12.14 -5.91 -13.98
N THR A 30 11.40 -5.37 -14.95
CA THR A 30 9.95 -5.57 -15.10
C THR A 30 9.60 -7.05 -15.03
N TYR A 31 8.78 -7.42 -14.04
CA TYR A 31 8.10 -8.72 -14.05
C TYR A 31 7.05 -8.68 -15.16
N ASP A 32 7.41 -9.18 -16.35
CA ASP A 32 6.43 -9.54 -17.38
C ASP A 32 6.12 -11.03 -17.23
N PRO A 33 4.89 -11.40 -16.82
CA PRO A 33 4.50 -12.81 -16.68
C PRO A 33 4.61 -13.60 -18.01
N ARG A 34 4.72 -12.94 -19.17
CA ARG A 34 4.99 -13.56 -20.48
C ARG A 34 6.46 -13.92 -20.70
N LEU A 35 7.38 -13.38 -19.90
CA LEU A 35 8.83 -13.59 -20.01
C LEU A 35 9.38 -14.61 -19.00
N TYR A 36 8.51 -15.19 -18.16
CA TYR A 36 8.92 -16.21 -17.18
C TYR A 36 9.49 -17.45 -17.90
N GLY A 37 10.80 -17.72 -17.71
CA GLY A 37 11.50 -18.87 -18.28
C GLY A 37 12.16 -18.66 -19.64
N LYS A 38 12.20 -17.42 -20.18
CA LYS A 38 12.99 -17.08 -21.38
C LYS A 38 14.18 -16.20 -20.99
N GLU A 39 15.36 -16.48 -21.56
CA GLU A 39 16.52 -15.59 -21.41
C GLU A 39 16.17 -14.21 -21.98
N ILE A 40 16.27 -13.18 -21.14
CA ILE A 40 16.00 -11.79 -21.52
C ILE A 40 17.22 -11.27 -22.27
N SER A 41 17.13 -11.25 -23.60
CA SER A 41 18.00 -10.43 -24.45
C SER A 41 17.64 -8.95 -24.23
N SER A 42 18.65 -8.09 -24.12
CA SER A 42 18.54 -6.65 -23.88
C SER A 42 17.80 -5.86 -24.97
N ASP A 43 17.38 -6.50 -26.06
CA ASP A 43 17.05 -5.82 -27.31
C ASP A 43 15.56 -5.82 -27.67
N VAL A 44 14.65 -6.22 -26.75
CA VAL A 44 13.21 -6.18 -27.01
C VAL A 44 12.61 -4.85 -26.57
N VAL A 45 12.70 -3.85 -27.44
CA VAL A 45 11.87 -2.63 -27.37
C VAL A 45 10.52 -2.97 -27.97
N SER A 46 9.49 -3.16 -27.15
CA SER A 46 8.11 -3.30 -27.61
C SER A 46 7.46 -1.93 -27.82
N ASP A 47 6.76 -1.74 -28.94
CA ASP A 47 6.01 -0.53 -29.33
C ASP A 47 4.78 -0.20 -28.43
N GLU A 48 4.64 -0.83 -27.26
CA GLU A 48 3.66 -0.40 -26.25
C GLU A 48 4.15 0.88 -25.57
N PRO A 49 3.26 1.80 -25.15
CA PRO A 49 3.68 3.03 -24.48
C PRO A 49 4.55 2.61 -23.29
N ASN A 50 5.83 2.98 -23.35
CA ASN A 50 6.77 2.87 -22.23
C ASN A 50 6.13 3.62 -21.06
N ILE A 51 5.36 2.92 -20.23
CA ILE A 51 5.06 3.38 -18.89
C ILE A 51 6.42 3.29 -18.23
N ASP A 52 7.09 4.44 -18.17
CA ASP A 52 8.35 4.60 -17.47
C ASP A 52 8.06 4.45 -15.97
N TYR A 53 7.77 3.21 -15.53
CA TYR A 53 7.64 2.81 -14.13
C TYR A 53 8.91 3.15 -13.33
N LEU A 54 9.97 3.54 -14.02
CA LEU A 54 11.30 3.88 -13.52
C LEU A 54 11.35 5.30 -12.95
N THR A 55 10.32 6.13 -13.19
CA THR A 55 10.21 7.49 -12.65
C THR A 55 8.82 7.85 -12.12
N SER A 56 7.82 6.96 -12.22
CA SER A 56 6.45 7.22 -11.76
C SER A 56 6.32 7.10 -10.24
N ILE A 57 6.83 8.10 -9.52
CA ILE A 57 6.45 8.32 -8.12
C ILE A 57 5.04 8.90 -8.15
N ASP A 58 4.03 8.04 -8.00
CA ASP A 58 2.65 8.49 -7.79
C ASP A 58 2.42 8.96 -6.34
N GLY A 59 3.37 8.67 -5.47
CA GLY A 59 3.56 9.40 -4.24
C GLY A 59 4.26 8.61 -3.16
N PHE A 60 4.44 9.28 -2.03
CA PHE A 60 5.08 8.78 -0.83
C PHE A 60 4.14 8.93 0.35
N GLY A 61 4.21 8.00 1.29
CA GLY A 61 3.65 8.22 2.61
C GLY A 61 4.44 7.54 3.71
N VAL A 62 4.37 8.14 4.89
CA VAL A 62 4.92 7.62 6.13
C VAL A 62 3.87 7.69 7.22
N GLY A 63 3.69 6.59 7.94
CA GLY A 63 2.90 6.51 9.16
C GLY A 63 3.79 6.11 10.33
N TYR A 64 3.56 6.69 11.50
CA TYR A 64 4.34 6.38 12.70
C TYR A 64 3.52 6.59 13.97
N TYR A 65 3.91 5.89 15.02
CA TYR A 65 3.22 5.95 16.32
C TYR A 65 4.03 6.73 17.35
N THR A 66 3.36 7.64 18.05
CA THR A 66 3.92 8.31 19.22
C THR A 66 2.96 8.17 20.41
N GLY A 67 3.46 8.38 21.62
CA GLY A 67 2.61 8.49 22.81
C GLY A 67 1.88 9.82 22.93
N VAL A 68 2.30 10.83 22.15
CA VAL A 68 1.88 12.22 22.34
C VAL A 68 0.37 12.39 22.25
N SER A 69 -0.28 11.80 21.25
CA SER A 69 -1.73 11.92 21.13
C SER A 69 -2.47 11.21 22.26
N ALA A 70 -1.93 10.09 22.77
CA ALA A 70 -2.53 9.38 23.88
C ALA A 70 -2.45 10.22 25.18
N ASP A 71 -1.40 11.02 25.37
CA ASP A 71 -1.23 11.90 26.53
C ASP A 71 -2.32 12.99 26.62
N PHE A 72 -2.95 13.36 25.50
CA PHE A 72 -4.00 14.40 25.43
C PHE A 72 -5.42 13.84 25.23
N ASN A 73 -5.57 12.54 24.98
CA ASN A 73 -6.86 11.90 24.74
C ASN A 73 -7.31 11.06 25.94
N SER A 74 -8.60 11.11 26.27
CA SER A 74 -9.17 10.42 27.43
C SER A 74 -9.13 8.89 27.33
N ASP A 75 -9.00 8.34 26.12
CA ASP A 75 -8.98 6.89 25.87
C ASP A 75 -7.56 6.28 25.99
N ASN A 76 -6.52 7.11 26.10
CA ASN A 76 -5.11 6.70 26.15
C ASN A 76 -4.72 5.76 24.98
N VAL A 77 -5.39 5.87 23.83
CA VAL A 77 -5.12 5.03 22.66
C VAL A 77 -4.10 5.73 21.76
N SER A 78 -2.94 5.09 21.56
CA SER A 78 -1.95 5.55 20.58
C SER A 78 -2.48 5.30 19.16
N ARG A 79 -2.67 6.39 18.42
CA ARG A 79 -3.10 6.42 17.03
C ARG A 79 -1.96 6.85 16.11
N PRO A 80 -1.93 6.38 14.86
CA PRO A 80 -0.84 6.73 13.95
C PRO A 80 -0.93 8.20 13.53
N CYS A 81 0.22 8.84 13.41
CA CYS A 81 0.37 10.07 12.64
C CYS A 81 0.80 9.68 11.22
N VAL A 82 0.17 10.24 10.20
CA VAL A 82 0.46 9.93 8.80
C VAL A 82 0.75 11.21 8.02
N TYR A 83 1.80 11.17 7.21
CA TYR A 83 2.13 12.16 6.21
C TYR A 83 2.09 11.49 4.83
N LYS A 84 1.37 12.09 3.88
CA LYS A 84 1.32 11.63 2.48
C LYS A 84 1.61 12.81 1.58
N SER A 85 2.27 12.54 0.46
CA SER A 85 2.55 13.53 -0.57
C SER A 85 2.57 12.83 -1.93
N ILE A 86 2.15 13.55 -2.96
CA ILE A 86 2.30 13.13 -4.37
C ILE A 86 3.63 13.61 -4.97
N GLY A 87 4.33 14.53 -4.28
CA GLY A 87 5.60 15.08 -4.75
C GLY A 87 6.80 14.16 -4.46
N PRO A 88 7.95 14.40 -5.11
CA PRO A 88 9.18 13.67 -4.83
C PRO A 88 9.64 13.88 -3.37
N PRO A 89 9.81 12.81 -2.57
CA PRO A 89 10.10 12.93 -1.14
C PRO A 89 11.46 13.59 -0.84
N LEU A 90 12.43 13.47 -1.75
CA LEU A 90 13.75 14.09 -1.61
C LEU A 90 13.73 15.62 -1.67
N ASN A 91 12.68 16.21 -2.28
CA ASN A 91 12.54 17.66 -2.42
C ASN A 91 11.53 18.25 -1.42
N ASP A 92 10.93 17.40 -0.58
CA ASP A 92 9.90 17.79 0.37
C ASP A 92 10.54 18.27 1.68
N ARG A 93 10.67 19.60 1.82
CA ARG A 93 11.26 20.22 3.01
C ARG A 93 10.46 19.94 4.29
N ASN A 94 9.15 19.80 4.19
CA ASN A 94 8.30 19.51 5.34
C ASN A 94 8.55 18.08 5.81
N LEU A 95 8.61 17.12 4.89
CA LEU A 95 8.95 15.74 5.20
C LEU A 95 10.36 15.62 5.80
N ILE A 96 11.35 16.30 5.23
CA ILE A 96 12.73 16.29 5.75
C ILE A 96 12.76 16.83 7.19
N SER A 97 12.13 17.98 7.42
CA SER A 97 12.05 18.60 8.76
C SER A 97 11.34 17.68 9.77
N LEU A 98 10.22 17.08 9.36
CA LEU A 98 9.47 16.14 10.17
C LEU A 98 10.32 14.92 10.55
N CYS A 99 11.02 14.33 9.56
CA CYS A 99 11.81 13.13 9.77
C CYS A 99 13.02 13.36 10.68
N ALA A 100 13.65 14.54 10.58
CA ALA A 100 14.81 14.90 11.41
C ALA A 100 14.46 15.12 12.88
N ASN A 101 13.20 15.45 13.20
CA ASN A 101 12.77 15.82 14.55
C ASN A 101 11.79 14.82 15.20
N THR A 102 11.47 13.73 14.52
CA THR A 102 10.49 12.75 14.99
C THR A 102 11.16 11.39 15.19
N SER A 103 10.94 10.78 16.35
CA SER A 103 11.33 9.40 16.60
C SER A 103 10.12 8.52 16.89
N SER A 104 10.20 7.25 16.52
CA SER A 104 9.15 6.27 16.76
C SER A 104 9.73 4.88 17.05
N LYS A 105 8.95 4.02 17.70
CA LYS A 105 9.22 2.58 17.81
C LYS A 105 8.59 1.77 16.66
N CYS A 106 7.67 2.38 15.91
CA CYS A 106 6.86 1.75 14.89
C CYS A 106 6.67 2.73 13.71
N ILE A 107 7.26 2.40 12.56
CA ILE A 107 7.29 3.26 11.37
C ILE A 107 6.86 2.40 10.17
N PHE A 108 5.94 2.96 9.39
CA PHE A 108 5.44 2.44 8.12
C PHE A 108 5.82 3.46 7.06
N ALA A 109 6.48 3.05 5.99
CA ALA A 109 6.79 3.95 4.87
C ALA A 109 6.52 3.21 3.57
N HIS A 110 5.98 3.93 2.59
CA HIS A 110 5.63 3.35 1.31
C HIS A 110 5.82 4.36 0.18
N ILE A 111 6.38 3.90 -0.93
CA ILE A 111 6.35 4.64 -2.19
C ILE A 111 5.42 3.92 -3.14
N ARG A 112 4.45 4.64 -3.66
CA ARG A 112 3.51 4.10 -4.63
C ARG A 112 4.05 4.32 -6.03
N ALA A 113 4.25 3.22 -6.74
CA ALA A 113 4.31 3.18 -8.19
C ALA A 113 2.93 2.71 -8.67
N GLY A 114 2.07 3.64 -9.07
CA GLY A 114 0.75 3.30 -9.55
C GLY A 114 0.81 2.67 -10.95
N THR A 115 -0.19 1.86 -11.25
CA THR A 115 -0.32 1.18 -12.56
C THR A 115 -0.93 2.08 -13.63
N GLY A 116 -1.03 3.39 -13.39
CA GLY A 116 -1.78 4.35 -14.23
C GLY A 116 -3.31 4.16 -14.23
N ARG A 117 -3.83 3.13 -13.55
CA ARG A 117 -5.28 2.80 -13.50
C ARG A 117 -6.07 3.71 -12.55
N THR A 118 -5.41 4.36 -11.61
CA THR A 118 -6.03 5.22 -10.59
C THR A 118 -5.32 6.56 -10.51
N PRO A 119 -6.03 7.66 -10.20
CA PRO A 119 -5.41 8.99 -10.12
C PRO A 119 -4.25 9.08 -9.12
N THR A 120 -3.31 9.96 -9.43
CA THR A 120 -2.21 10.37 -8.55
C THR A 120 -2.73 11.42 -7.57
N VAL A 121 -3.30 10.94 -6.45
CA VAL A 121 -3.85 11.77 -5.37
C VAL A 121 -3.44 11.19 -4.01
N GLU A 122 -3.29 12.06 -3.00
CA GLU A 122 -2.79 11.67 -1.67
C GLU A 122 -3.65 10.60 -0.99
N THR A 123 -4.97 10.62 -1.19
CA THR A 123 -5.89 9.63 -0.61
C THR A 123 -5.60 8.22 -1.10
N ASN A 124 -5.07 8.06 -2.32
CA ASN A 124 -4.69 6.78 -2.89
C ASN A 124 -3.32 6.27 -2.41
N ASN A 125 -2.57 7.06 -1.63
CA ASN A 125 -1.23 6.69 -1.17
C ASN A 125 -1.30 5.98 0.19
N HIS A 126 -0.47 4.95 0.33
CA HIS A 126 -0.24 4.27 1.59
C HIS A 126 0.51 5.15 2.60
N PRO A 127 0.40 4.88 3.92
CA PRO A 127 -0.48 3.88 4.53
C PRO A 127 -1.94 4.36 4.66
N PHE A 128 -2.88 3.42 4.70
CA PHE A 128 -4.29 3.66 5.03
C PHE A 128 -4.51 3.53 6.53
N ILE A 129 -5.43 4.34 7.09
CA ILE A 129 -5.73 4.37 8.53
C ILE A 129 -7.09 3.74 8.76
N PHE A 130 -7.19 2.77 9.65
CA PHE A 130 -8.44 2.20 10.14
C PHE A 130 -8.40 2.14 11.67
N GLY A 131 -9.10 3.07 12.32
CA GLY A 131 -9.01 3.25 13.78
C GLY A 131 -7.58 3.54 14.22
N ARG A 132 -7.03 2.69 15.09
CA ARG A 132 -5.64 2.80 15.56
C ARG A 132 -4.62 2.13 14.64
N TYR A 133 -5.03 1.51 13.55
CA TYR A 133 -4.18 0.65 12.73
C TYR A 133 -3.81 1.27 11.39
N LEU A 134 -2.61 0.91 10.90
CA LEU A 134 -2.14 1.23 9.57
C LEU A 134 -2.16 -0.01 8.67
N PHE A 135 -2.48 0.19 7.40
CA PHE A 135 -2.45 -0.85 6.38
C PHE A 135 -1.69 -0.39 5.14
N MET A 136 -0.82 -1.26 4.63
CA MET A 136 -0.10 -1.08 3.37
C MET A 136 -0.16 -2.40 2.62
N HIS A 137 -0.22 -2.33 1.29
CA HIS A 137 -0.07 -3.53 0.47
C HIS A 137 0.68 -3.17 -0.81
N ASN A 138 1.66 -4.02 -1.13
CA ASN A 138 2.47 -3.90 -2.33
C ASN A 138 2.06 -5.01 -3.29
N GLY A 139 1.44 -4.60 -4.39
CA GLY A 139 0.87 -5.54 -5.36
C GLY A 139 -0.37 -4.97 -6.01
N ASP A 140 -1.10 -5.84 -6.69
CA ASP A 140 -2.30 -5.49 -7.44
C ASP A 140 -3.33 -6.61 -7.39
N VAL A 141 -4.61 -6.20 -7.42
CA VAL A 141 -5.73 -7.13 -7.54
C VAL A 141 -6.16 -7.21 -9.00
N ALA A 142 -6.01 -8.40 -9.59
CA ALA A 142 -6.47 -8.65 -10.96
C ALA A 142 -7.96 -8.35 -11.12
N ASN A 143 -8.33 -7.80 -12.26
CA ASN A 143 -9.71 -7.49 -12.61
C ASN A 143 -10.46 -6.62 -11.57
N PHE A 144 -9.74 -5.82 -10.78
CA PHE A 144 -10.34 -5.04 -9.68
C PHE A 144 -11.59 -4.26 -10.09
N ARG A 145 -11.57 -3.58 -11.26
CA ARG A 145 -12.73 -2.81 -11.75
C ARG A 145 -14.00 -3.66 -11.89
N LYS A 146 -13.88 -4.95 -12.23
CA LYS A 146 -15.00 -5.88 -12.38
C LYS A 146 -15.50 -6.38 -11.04
N ILE A 147 -14.58 -6.75 -10.16
CA ILE A 147 -14.95 -7.29 -8.83
C ILE A 147 -15.34 -6.19 -7.84
N LYS A 148 -15.02 -4.92 -8.11
CA LYS A 148 -15.19 -3.80 -7.17
C LYS A 148 -16.58 -3.74 -6.56
N VAL A 149 -17.63 -3.84 -7.38
CA VAL A 149 -19.02 -3.79 -6.88
C VAL A 149 -19.32 -4.99 -5.97
N ALA A 150 -18.91 -6.20 -6.36
CA ALA A 150 -19.10 -7.41 -5.55
C ALA A 150 -18.30 -7.37 -4.25
N LEU A 151 -17.09 -6.79 -4.26
CA LEU A 151 -16.26 -6.56 -3.08
C LEU A 151 -16.94 -5.55 -2.15
N LEU A 152 -17.44 -4.42 -2.67
CA LEU A 152 -18.13 -3.40 -1.87
C LEU A 152 -19.35 -3.99 -1.14
N ASN A 153 -20.08 -4.93 -1.76
CA ASN A 153 -21.22 -5.62 -1.14
C ASN A 153 -20.82 -6.55 0.03
N LYS A 154 -19.54 -6.88 0.19
CA LYS A 154 -19.03 -7.69 1.32
C LYS A 154 -18.59 -6.84 2.50
N LEU A 155 -18.47 -5.52 2.34
CA LEU A 155 -17.94 -4.63 3.38
C LEU A 155 -18.95 -4.39 4.50
N SER A 156 -18.45 -4.20 5.72
CA SER A 156 -19.25 -3.58 6.77
C SER A 156 -19.43 -2.09 6.47
N GLU A 157 -20.52 -1.50 6.99
CA GLU A 157 -20.81 -0.08 6.85
C GLU A 157 -19.63 0.79 7.30
N LYS A 158 -19.08 0.52 8.50
CA LYS A 158 -17.92 1.22 9.04
C LYS A 158 -16.68 1.14 8.12
N ALA A 159 -16.46 -0.01 7.47
CA ALA A 159 -15.32 -0.18 6.55
C ALA A 159 -15.54 0.56 5.23
N TYR A 160 -16.77 0.55 4.72
CA TYR A 160 -17.15 1.30 3.53
C TYR A 160 -17.00 2.82 3.73
N GLU A 161 -17.46 3.35 4.88
CA GLU A 161 -17.35 4.77 5.23
C GLU A 161 -15.90 5.25 5.38
N ASN A 162 -14.95 4.32 5.59
CA ASN A 162 -13.54 4.62 5.76
C ASN A 162 -12.72 4.49 4.45
N ILE A 163 -13.40 4.39 3.30
CA ILE A 163 -12.77 4.45 1.97
C ILE A 163 -12.84 5.89 1.44
N PHE A 164 -11.68 6.48 1.14
CA PHE A 164 -11.57 7.87 0.65
C PHE A 164 -10.96 7.98 -0.76
N GLY A 165 -10.26 6.95 -1.20
CA GLY A 165 -9.65 6.84 -2.51
C GLY A 165 -10.37 5.84 -3.41
N THR A 166 -9.60 5.30 -4.34
CA THR A 166 -10.10 4.52 -5.49
C THR A 166 -9.26 3.30 -5.81
N THR A 167 -8.16 3.07 -5.08
CA THR A 167 -7.24 1.95 -5.31
C THR A 167 -7.86 0.64 -4.87
N ASP A 168 -7.44 -0.43 -5.54
CA ASP A 168 -7.66 -1.79 -5.07
C ASP A 168 -7.21 -1.97 -3.63
N THR A 169 -6.00 -1.50 -3.29
CA THR A 169 -5.46 -1.71 -1.94
C THR A 169 -6.31 -1.13 -0.82
N GLU A 170 -6.90 0.06 -1.00
CA GLU A 170 -7.77 0.64 0.03
C GLU A 170 -9.05 -0.20 0.23
N HIS A 171 -9.58 -0.74 -0.86
CA HIS A 171 -10.76 -1.60 -0.82
C HIS A 171 -10.44 -2.97 -0.22
N VAL A 172 -9.24 -3.51 -0.49
CA VAL A 172 -8.72 -4.70 0.18
C VAL A 172 -8.54 -4.45 1.69
N ALA A 173 -8.01 -3.28 2.07
CA ALA A 173 -7.89 -2.90 3.47
C ALA A 173 -9.28 -2.83 4.14
N ALA A 174 -10.26 -2.21 3.50
CA ALA A 174 -11.63 -2.15 4.01
C ALA A 174 -12.24 -3.55 4.19
N LEU A 175 -12.02 -4.47 3.25
CA LEU A 175 -12.47 -5.85 3.37
C LEU A 175 -11.76 -6.58 4.54
N PHE A 176 -10.45 -6.38 4.68
CA PHE A 176 -9.69 -6.90 5.81
C PHE A 176 -10.23 -6.42 7.14
N PHE A 177 -10.48 -5.12 7.29
CA PHE A 177 -11.03 -4.54 8.52
C PHE A 177 -12.49 -4.92 8.74
N THR A 178 -13.26 -5.21 7.69
CA THR A 178 -14.58 -5.84 7.80
C THR A 178 -14.48 -7.20 8.49
N HIS A 179 -13.54 -8.04 8.08
CA HIS A 179 -13.34 -9.36 8.69
C HIS A 179 -12.70 -9.30 10.09
N LEU A 180 -11.92 -8.26 10.37
CA LEU A 180 -11.27 -8.07 11.66
C LEU A 180 -12.27 -7.74 12.78
N GLY A 181 -13.39 -7.10 12.45
CA GLY A 181 -14.48 -6.75 13.36
C GLY A 181 -14.84 -5.27 13.30
N ASN A 182 -15.67 -4.79 14.23
CA ASN A 182 -16.14 -3.40 14.23
C ASN A 182 -15.36 -2.46 15.18
N ASP A 183 -14.53 -3.01 16.08
CA ASP A 183 -13.74 -2.23 17.02
C ASP A 183 -12.26 -2.24 16.60
N TRP A 184 -11.81 -1.12 16.02
CA TRP A 184 -10.43 -0.92 15.56
C TRP A 184 -9.67 0.05 16.47
N ASP A 185 -10.24 0.43 17.61
CA ASP A 185 -9.61 1.31 18.59
C ASP A 185 -9.01 0.53 19.77
N ILE A 186 -9.31 -0.76 19.86
CA ILE A 186 -8.71 -1.69 20.84
C ILE A 186 -7.57 -2.51 20.25
N GLU A 187 -6.75 -3.11 21.12
CA GLU A 187 -5.77 -4.11 20.69
C GLU A 187 -6.44 -5.48 20.49
N LEU A 188 -6.36 -6.01 19.28
CA LEU A 188 -6.92 -7.32 18.94
C LEU A 188 -5.85 -8.43 18.99
N PRO A 189 -6.20 -9.65 19.45
CA PRO A 189 -5.28 -10.79 19.43
C PRO A 189 -4.78 -11.14 18.03
N MET A 190 -3.55 -11.64 17.91
CA MET A 190 -2.93 -11.99 16.62
C MET A 190 -3.73 -13.04 15.82
N GLU A 191 -4.49 -13.91 16.49
CA GLU A 191 -5.35 -14.88 15.82
C GLU A 191 -6.47 -14.21 15.01
N ASN A 192 -7.03 -13.10 15.51
CA ASN A 192 -8.02 -12.31 14.77
C ASN A 192 -7.42 -11.74 13.48
N TRP A 193 -6.18 -11.21 13.56
CA TRP A 193 -5.46 -10.69 12.40
C TRP A 193 -5.24 -11.77 11.34
N LYS A 194 -4.76 -12.94 11.77
CA LYS A 194 -4.54 -14.08 10.87
C LYS A 194 -5.83 -14.51 10.20
N GLN A 195 -6.91 -14.68 10.96
CA GLN A 195 -8.21 -15.10 10.43
C GLN A 195 -8.79 -14.06 9.47
N ALA A 196 -8.72 -12.77 9.81
CA ALA A 196 -9.16 -11.68 8.94
C ALA A 196 -8.37 -11.69 7.63
N MET A 197 -7.05 -11.84 7.68
CA MET A 197 -6.19 -11.87 6.51
C MET A 197 -6.51 -13.06 5.60
N MET A 198 -6.65 -14.27 6.18
CA MET A 198 -7.01 -15.48 5.43
C MET A 198 -8.37 -15.33 4.75
N LYS A 199 -9.39 -14.80 5.45
CA LYS A 199 -10.71 -14.55 4.86
C LYS A 199 -10.66 -13.52 3.74
N THR A 200 -9.91 -12.44 3.93
CA THR A 200 -9.70 -11.39 2.91
C THR A 200 -9.15 -12.00 1.63
N PHE A 201 -8.09 -12.81 1.74
CA PHE A 201 -7.51 -13.49 0.58
C PHE A 201 -8.50 -14.46 -0.08
N GLN A 202 -9.22 -15.26 0.70
CA GLN A 202 -10.22 -16.20 0.16
C GLN A 202 -11.33 -15.48 -0.61
N ASP A 203 -11.86 -14.38 -0.06
CA ASP A 203 -12.90 -13.59 -0.70
C ASP A 203 -12.38 -12.91 -1.97
N ILE A 204 -11.19 -12.33 -1.96
CA ILE A 204 -10.61 -11.71 -3.16
C ILE A 204 -10.38 -12.77 -4.24
N LEU A 205 -9.72 -13.88 -3.91
CA LEU A 205 -9.44 -14.94 -4.89
C LEU A 205 -10.74 -15.49 -5.49
N SER A 206 -11.76 -15.72 -4.67
CA SER A 206 -13.06 -16.21 -5.13
C SER A 206 -13.72 -15.21 -6.09
N LEU A 207 -13.73 -13.92 -5.75
CA LEU A 207 -14.28 -12.87 -6.62
C LEU A 207 -13.52 -12.76 -7.95
N VAL A 208 -12.19 -12.87 -7.91
CA VAL A 208 -11.37 -12.77 -9.13
C VAL A 208 -11.57 -14.02 -10.01
N GLU A 209 -11.61 -15.22 -9.43
CA GLU A 209 -11.90 -16.47 -10.15
C GLU A 209 -13.28 -16.45 -10.81
N GLU A 210 -14.30 -15.97 -10.12
CA GLU A 210 -15.64 -15.76 -10.68
C GLU A 210 -15.60 -14.80 -11.87
N SER A 211 -14.90 -13.67 -11.74
CA SER A 211 -14.75 -12.70 -12.83
C SER A 211 -13.97 -13.21 -14.06
N ALA A 212 -13.13 -14.24 -13.86
CA ALA A 212 -12.29 -14.80 -14.91
C ALA A 212 -12.96 -15.95 -15.67
N LYS A 213 -13.89 -16.68 -15.04
CA LYS A 213 -14.76 -17.66 -15.72
C LYS A 213 -15.58 -17.02 -16.85
N ASP A 214 -15.89 -15.73 -16.72
CA ASP A 214 -16.54 -14.95 -17.75
C ASP A 214 -15.63 -14.63 -18.97
N MET A 215 -14.31 -14.86 -18.89
CA MET A 215 -13.32 -14.41 -19.89
C MET A 215 -12.36 -15.47 -20.44
N ASN A 216 -12.23 -16.65 -19.81
CA ASN A 216 -11.24 -17.66 -20.22
C ASN A 216 -9.78 -17.15 -20.17
N GLU A 217 -9.47 -16.26 -19.20
CA GLU A 217 -8.14 -15.64 -18.99
C GLU A 217 -7.43 -16.20 -17.74
N ALA A 218 -6.09 -16.20 -17.76
CA ALA A 218 -5.27 -16.56 -16.60
C ALA A 218 -5.29 -15.44 -15.54
N VAL A 219 -5.50 -15.82 -14.28
CA VAL A 219 -5.60 -14.89 -13.14
C VAL A 219 -4.27 -14.82 -12.40
N SER A 220 -3.80 -13.62 -12.11
CA SER A 220 -2.64 -13.37 -11.24
C SER A 220 -2.94 -12.19 -10.32
N CYS A 221 -3.03 -12.43 -9.01
CA CYS A 221 -2.95 -11.37 -8.00
C CYS A 221 -1.55 -11.39 -7.38
N SER A 222 -0.95 -10.22 -7.18
CA SER A 222 0.32 -10.11 -6.46
C SER A 222 0.05 -9.58 -5.06
N PHE A 223 0.51 -10.30 -4.04
CA PHE A 223 0.42 -9.91 -2.64
C PHE A 223 1.81 -10.06 -2.01
N LEU A 224 2.53 -8.95 -1.84
CA LEU A 224 3.84 -8.90 -1.17
C LEU A 224 3.74 -8.20 0.19
#